data_AF-A0A4R0ZE82-F1
#
_entry.id   AF-A0A4R0ZE82-F1
#
_cell.length_a   1.000
_cell.length_b   1.000
_cell.length_c   1.000
_cell.angle_alpha   90.00
_cell.angle_beta   90.00
_cell.angle_gamma   90.00
#
_symmetry.space_group_name_H-M   'P 1'
#
loop_
_entity.id
_entity.type
_entity.pdbx_description
1 polymer ?
#
loop_
_entity_poly.entity_id
_entity_poly.type
_entity_poly.pdbx_seq_one_letter_code
_entity_poly.pdbx_strand_id
1 'polypeptide(L)'
;MLLEGSRIIHEDGEYKIVNEKGEVEVFIGSPWAKDSNGNEVETYYEIKDQQLIQHIDYEGTDYPLVADPLFCSDTIDNTASKYTDSNTFSVYPRTCARTYITASYTLGGALLGVFGSTAIGKQMWSEVVADASYQATSTANRPKLKDQFICHAVNPTTIWKSSWNLDTNRPDVSLLDTYKALCNPDY
;
A
#
# COMPACT_ATOMS: atom_id res chain seq x y z
N MET A 1 1.10 14.74 17.26
CA MET A 1 2.05 15.83 16.93
C MET A 1 2.92 15.29 15.81
N LEU A 2 3.05 16.01 14.69
CA LEU A 2 3.93 15.59 13.60
C LEU A 2 5.38 15.54 14.10
N LEU A 3 6.20 14.68 13.51
CA LEU A 3 7.64 14.72 13.75
C LEU A 3 8.18 16.08 13.27
N GLU A 4 9.26 16.53 13.91
CA GLU A 4 9.92 17.77 13.51
C GLU A 4 10.36 17.66 12.05
N GLY A 5 10.03 18.66 11.23
CA GLY A 5 10.30 18.67 9.79
C GLY A 5 9.25 17.96 8.91
N SER A 6 8.31 17.20 9.49
CA SER A 6 7.25 16.54 8.71
C SER A 6 6.12 17.49 8.33
N ARG A 7 5.52 17.26 7.17
CA ARG A 7 4.43 18.07 6.63
C ARG A 7 3.32 17.23 6.01
N ILE A 8 2.08 17.70 6.16
CA ILE A 8 0.91 17.16 5.48
C ILE A 8 0.88 17.74 4.06
N ILE A 9 0.71 16.89 3.05
CA ILE A 9 0.58 17.28 1.66
C ILE A 9 -0.64 16.60 1.02
N HIS A 10 -1.13 17.20 -0.06
CA HIS A 10 -2.10 16.60 -0.97
C HIS A 10 -1.54 16.67 -2.39
N GLU A 11 -1.17 15.51 -2.95
CA GLU A 11 -0.55 15.39 -4.27
C GLU A 11 -1.06 14.11 -4.94
N ASP A 12 -1.31 14.18 -6.25
CA ASP A 12 -1.87 13.08 -7.05
C ASP A 12 -3.19 12.51 -6.49
N GLY A 13 -4.01 13.36 -5.84
CA GLY A 13 -5.28 12.96 -5.24
C GLY A 13 -5.15 12.23 -3.90
N GLU A 14 -3.94 12.13 -3.33
CA GLU A 14 -3.69 11.42 -2.09
C GLU A 14 -3.18 12.37 -0.99
N TYR A 15 -3.74 12.23 0.22
CA TYR A 15 -3.26 12.92 1.42
C TYR A 15 -2.15 12.08 2.09
N LYS A 16 -1.04 12.73 2.43
CA LYS A 16 0.15 12.05 2.99
C LYS A 16 0.85 12.93 4.02
N ILE A 17 1.58 12.29 4.94
CA ILE A 17 2.60 12.95 5.75
C ILE A 17 3.96 12.59 5.14
N VAL A 18 4.76 13.60 4.84
CA VAL A 18 6.12 13.42 4.31
C VAL A 18 7.15 14.08 5.22
N ASN A 19 8.36 13.52 5.26
CA ASN A 19 9.49 14.11 5.97
C ASN A 19 10.15 15.26 5.16
N GLU A 20 11.23 15.84 5.71
CA GLU A 20 11.98 16.95 5.09
C GLU A 20 12.57 16.60 3.71
N LYS A 21 12.82 15.31 3.45
CA LYS A 21 13.34 14.81 2.17
C LYS A 21 12.24 14.52 1.15
N GLY A 22 10.97 14.68 1.54
CA GLY A 22 9.80 14.34 0.72
C GLY A 22 9.46 12.86 0.70
N GLU A 23 10.05 12.05 1.58
CA GLU A 23 9.71 10.63 1.71
C GLU A 23 8.41 10.49 2.52
N VAL A 24 7.53 9.58 2.11
CA VAL A 24 6.25 9.35 2.78
C VAL A 24 6.47 8.60 4.09
N GLU A 25 5.92 9.15 5.18
CA GLU A 25 5.90 8.53 6.51
C GLU A 25 4.55 7.91 6.82
N VAL A 26 3.46 8.55 6.35
CA VAL A 26 2.08 8.08 6.58
C VAL A 26 1.23 8.33 5.34
N PHE A 27 0.54 7.29 4.87
CA PHE A 27 -0.56 7.39 3.92
C PHE A 27 -1.88 7.64 4.66
N ILE A 28 -2.68 8.57 4.14
CA ILE A 28 -3.98 8.93 4.69
C ILE A 28 -5.03 8.56 3.65
N GLY A 29 -5.94 7.66 4.01
CA GLY A 29 -7.05 7.24 3.17
C GLY A 29 -8.04 8.39 2.93
N SER A 30 -8.84 8.27 1.88
CA SER A 30 -9.90 9.23 1.59
C SER A 30 -10.84 9.42 2.79
N PRO A 31 -11.36 10.65 3.00
CA PRO A 31 -12.30 10.89 4.09
C PRO A 31 -13.58 10.11 3.83
N TRP A 32 -14.14 9.55 4.89
CA TRP A 32 -15.49 8.99 4.88
C TRP A 32 -16.17 9.31 6.22
N ALA A 33 -17.48 9.40 6.18
CA ALA A 33 -18.31 9.57 7.36
C ALA A 33 -19.61 8.77 7.19
N LYS A 34 -20.17 8.27 8.29
CA LYS A 34 -21.44 7.56 8.32
C LYS A 34 -22.32 8.00 9.49
N ASP A 35 -23.63 7.98 9.29
CA ASP A 35 -24.61 8.18 10.36
C ASP A 35 -24.87 6.90 11.17
N SER A 36 -25.77 6.97 12.17
CA SER A 36 -26.10 5.81 13.01
C SER A 36 -26.80 4.66 12.27
N ASN A 37 -27.38 4.94 11.10
CA ASN A 37 -28.01 3.94 10.24
C ASN A 37 -27.02 3.34 9.23
N GLY A 38 -25.79 3.85 9.20
CA GLY A 38 -24.73 3.42 8.28
C GLY A 38 -24.78 4.08 6.91
N ASN A 39 -25.60 5.11 6.72
CA ASN A 39 -25.65 5.87 5.49
C ASN A 39 -24.39 6.74 5.35
N GLU A 40 -23.88 6.87 4.14
CA GLU A 40 -22.74 7.76 3.85
C GLU A 40 -23.16 9.22 4.05
N VAL A 41 -22.26 9.99 4.67
CA VAL A 41 -22.40 11.43 4.88
C VAL A 41 -21.31 12.12 4.09
N GLU A 42 -21.68 13.20 3.39
CA GLU A 42 -20.75 13.98 2.59
C GLU A 42 -19.64 14.56 3.48
N THR A 43 -18.39 14.39 3.05
CA THR A 43 -17.23 14.79 3.84
C THR A 43 -16.04 15.07 2.94
N TYR A 44 -15.16 15.95 3.39
CA TYR A 44 -13.92 16.28 2.70
C TYR A 44 -12.84 16.69 3.70
N TYR A 45 -11.59 16.71 3.22
CA TYR A 45 -10.47 17.25 3.98
C TYR A 45 -10.12 18.68 3.59
N GLU A 46 -9.70 19.45 4.58
CA GLU A 46 -9.00 20.72 4.42
C GLU A 46 -7.63 20.62 5.10
N ILE A 47 -6.57 21.03 4.41
CA ILE A 47 -5.27 21.27 5.05
C ILE A 47 -5.19 22.74 5.41
N LYS A 48 -5.10 23.04 6.71
CA LYS A 48 -4.97 24.41 7.23
C LYS A 48 -3.91 24.46 8.32
N ASP A 49 -2.93 25.34 8.18
CA ASP A 49 -1.87 25.56 9.17
C ASP A 49 -1.18 24.25 9.64
N GLN A 50 -0.89 23.34 8.70
CA GLN A 50 -0.36 21.99 8.95
C GLN A 50 -1.23 21.07 9.83
N GLN A 51 -2.54 21.31 9.83
CA GLN A 51 -3.55 20.41 10.36
C GLN A 51 -4.38 19.84 9.21
N LEU A 52 -4.69 18.55 9.28
CA LEU A 52 -5.72 17.93 8.43
C LEU A 52 -7.05 17.98 9.19
N ILE A 53 -8.00 18.73 8.65
CA ILE A 53 -9.33 18.90 9.22
C ILE A 53 -10.30 18.13 8.34
N GLN A 54 -11.09 17.23 8.92
CA GLN A 54 -12.20 16.59 8.23
C GLN A 54 -13.47 17.40 8.47
N HIS A 55 -14.06 17.91 7.39
CA HIS A 55 -15.37 18.54 7.40
C HIS A 55 -16.42 17.49 7.09
N ILE A 56 -17.51 17.47 7.86
CA ILE A 56 -18.65 16.56 7.67
C ILE A 56 -19.87 17.45 7.46
N ASP A 57 -20.48 17.37 6.27
CA ASP A 57 -21.66 18.13 5.92
C ASP A 57 -22.92 17.31 6.27
N TYR A 58 -23.58 17.67 7.38
CA TYR A 58 -24.68 16.89 7.92
C TYR A 58 -25.78 17.77 8.49
N GLU A 59 -26.98 17.67 7.91
CA GLU A 59 -28.19 18.38 8.36
C GLU A 59 -29.21 17.44 9.04
N GLY A 60 -28.87 16.17 9.26
CA GLY A 60 -29.77 15.15 9.81
C GLY A 60 -29.79 15.06 11.35
N THR A 61 -30.47 14.03 11.86
CA THR A 61 -30.65 13.78 13.30
C THR A 61 -30.18 12.40 13.79
N ASP A 62 -29.63 11.58 12.90
CA ASP A 62 -29.20 10.21 13.13
C ASP A 62 -27.76 10.17 13.66
N TYR A 63 -27.64 10.39 14.97
CA TYR A 63 -26.37 10.37 15.70
C TYR A 63 -26.12 9.02 16.39
N PRO A 64 -24.85 8.61 16.60
CA PRO A 64 -23.63 9.37 16.33
C PRO A 64 -23.22 9.34 14.86
N LEU A 65 -22.51 10.39 14.44
CA LEU A 65 -21.71 10.35 13.22
C LEU A 65 -20.38 9.68 13.52
N VAL A 66 -19.95 8.77 12.66
CA VAL A 66 -18.65 8.11 12.71
C VAL A 66 -17.82 8.57 11.51
N ALA A 67 -16.63 9.08 11.77
CA ALA A 67 -15.60 9.34 10.77
C ALA A 67 -14.30 8.69 11.27
N ASP A 68 -13.76 7.76 10.50
CA ASP A 68 -12.56 7.01 10.90
C ASP A 68 -11.67 6.74 9.68
N PRO A 69 -10.95 7.77 9.21
CA PRO A 69 -10.10 7.60 8.06
C PRO A 69 -8.89 6.73 8.35
N LEU A 70 -8.48 5.97 7.33
CA LEU A 70 -7.35 5.06 7.44
C LEU A 70 -6.03 5.84 7.49
N PHE A 71 -5.21 5.56 8.49
CA PHE A 71 -3.79 5.96 8.50
C PHE A 71 -2.92 4.73 8.37
N CYS A 72 -1.95 4.75 7.46
CA CYS A 72 -1.02 3.66 7.27
C CYS A 72 0.42 4.16 7.26
N SER A 73 1.20 3.67 8.22
CA SER A 73 2.65 3.78 8.27
C SER A 73 3.21 2.36 8.32
N ASP A 74 4.47 2.17 7.91
CA ASP A 74 5.15 0.87 7.94
C ASP A 74 4.35 -0.21 7.18
N THR A 75 4.44 -0.20 5.86
CA THR A 75 3.54 -0.95 4.98
C THR A 75 3.79 -2.47 4.94
N ILE A 76 4.98 -2.92 5.31
CA ILE A 76 5.44 -4.31 5.30
C ILE A 76 5.89 -4.72 6.71
N ASP A 77 5.44 -5.89 7.17
CA ASP A 77 5.95 -6.48 8.39
C ASP A 77 7.27 -7.22 8.13
N ASN A 78 8.38 -6.50 8.25
CA ASN A 78 9.73 -7.06 8.13
C ASN A 78 10.12 -7.98 9.30
N THR A 79 9.36 -7.99 10.41
CA THR A 79 9.60 -8.96 11.49
C THR A 79 9.02 -10.34 11.16
N ALA A 80 8.00 -10.39 10.30
CA ALA A 80 7.39 -11.61 9.81
C ALA A 80 7.97 -12.09 8.47
N SER A 81 8.42 -11.15 7.63
CA SER A 81 8.97 -11.44 6.30
C SER A 81 10.28 -12.21 6.37
N LYS A 82 10.37 -13.28 5.58
CA LYS A 82 11.48 -14.24 5.66
C LYS A 82 11.52 -15.19 4.47
N TYR A 83 12.66 -15.84 4.30
CA TYR A 83 12.75 -17.04 3.50
C TYR A 83 12.02 -18.21 4.17
N THR A 84 11.12 -18.86 3.43
CA THR A 84 10.43 -20.09 3.89
C THR A 84 11.14 -21.36 3.44
N ASP A 85 11.95 -21.25 2.39
CA ASP A 85 12.87 -22.28 1.90
C ASP A 85 14.08 -21.62 1.22
N SER A 86 14.92 -22.37 0.50
CA SER A 86 16.13 -21.82 -0.13
C SER A 86 15.86 -20.86 -1.30
N ASN A 87 14.62 -20.80 -1.80
CA ASN A 87 14.26 -20.07 -3.00
C ASN A 87 13.10 -19.09 -2.80
N THR A 88 12.25 -19.29 -1.80
CA THR A 88 11.01 -18.53 -1.61
C THR A 88 11.15 -17.51 -0.48
N PHE A 89 11.07 -16.23 -0.80
CA PHE A 89 10.95 -15.15 0.17
C PHE A 89 9.49 -14.73 0.33
N SER A 90 8.91 -14.93 1.51
CA SER A 90 7.54 -14.53 1.83
C SER A 90 7.51 -13.11 2.39
N VAL A 91 6.86 -12.19 1.68
CA VAL A 91 6.59 -10.81 2.13
C VAL A 91 5.27 -10.77 2.88
N TYR A 92 5.22 -10.13 4.04
CA TYR A 92 4.01 -9.96 4.84
C TYR A 92 3.53 -8.50 4.81
N PRO A 93 2.62 -8.12 3.90
CA PRO A 93 2.08 -6.76 3.89
C PRO A 93 1.18 -6.52 5.12
N ARG A 94 1.29 -5.34 5.73
CA ARG A 94 0.38 -4.95 6.81
C ARG A 94 -1.05 -4.79 6.31
N THR A 95 -2.01 -4.96 7.21
CA THR A 95 -3.44 -4.80 6.88
C THR A 95 -3.74 -3.40 6.38
N CYS A 96 -3.16 -2.35 6.98
CA CYS A 96 -3.40 -0.98 6.53
C CYS A 96 -2.97 -0.75 5.08
N ALA A 97 -1.85 -1.33 4.64
CA ALA A 97 -1.37 -1.18 3.27
C ALA A 97 -2.32 -1.85 2.27
N ARG A 98 -2.77 -3.08 2.59
CA ARG A 98 -3.76 -3.80 1.77
C ARG A 98 -5.07 -3.01 1.67
N THR A 99 -5.60 -2.54 2.79
CA THR A 99 -6.82 -1.73 2.82
C THR A 99 -6.66 -0.45 2.01
N TYR A 100 -5.55 0.27 2.18
CA TYR A 100 -5.27 1.50 1.44
C TYR A 100 -5.25 1.25 -0.07
N ILE A 101 -4.53 0.23 -0.54
CA ILE A 101 -4.48 -0.08 -1.97
C ILE A 101 -5.88 -0.42 -2.50
N THR A 102 -6.64 -1.25 -1.79
CA THR A 102 -7.99 -1.64 -2.23
C THR A 102 -9.01 -0.50 -2.22
N ALA A 103 -8.84 0.48 -1.35
CA ALA A 103 -9.73 1.63 -1.25
C ALA A 103 -9.34 2.73 -2.26
N SER A 104 -8.05 2.93 -2.50
CA SER A 104 -7.54 4.01 -3.36
C SER A 104 -7.45 3.65 -4.84
N TYR A 105 -7.40 2.36 -5.18
CA TYR A 105 -7.13 1.92 -6.56
C TYR A 105 -8.05 0.80 -7.05
N THR A 106 -8.36 0.82 -8.34
CA THR A 106 -8.99 -0.31 -9.03
C THR A 106 -7.96 -1.42 -9.26
N LEU A 107 -8.11 -2.52 -8.53
CA LEU A 107 -7.24 -3.68 -8.66
C LEU A 107 -7.34 -4.33 -10.04
N GLY A 108 -6.22 -4.88 -10.51
CA GLY A 108 -6.12 -5.61 -11.76
C GLY A 108 -5.14 -4.99 -12.77
N GLY A 109 -5.31 -5.35 -14.04
CA GLY A 109 -4.36 -5.02 -15.10
C GLY A 109 -4.12 -3.52 -15.31
N ALA A 110 -5.10 -2.67 -15.03
CA ALA A 110 -4.98 -1.21 -15.16
C ALA A 110 -3.91 -0.62 -14.21
N LEU A 111 -3.80 -1.18 -13.01
CA LEU A 111 -2.84 -0.73 -11.99
C LEU A 111 -1.44 -1.35 -12.18
N LEU A 112 -1.35 -2.46 -12.92
CA LEU A 112 -0.14 -3.25 -13.08
C LEU A 112 1.08 -2.43 -13.55
N GLY A 113 0.92 -1.62 -14.60
CA GLY A 113 2.02 -0.86 -15.20
C GLY A 113 2.42 0.41 -14.44
N VAL A 114 1.64 0.82 -13.44
CA VAL A 114 1.84 2.11 -12.75
C VAL A 114 2.07 1.95 -11.25
N PHE A 115 1.66 0.84 -10.63
CA PHE A 115 1.79 0.61 -9.18
C PHE A 115 3.22 0.83 -8.67
N GLY A 116 4.22 0.27 -9.36
CA GLY A 116 5.62 0.44 -8.97
C GLY A 116 6.14 1.88 -9.02
N SER A 117 5.38 2.79 -9.62
CA SER A 117 5.68 4.23 -9.72
C SER A 117 4.88 5.09 -8.73
N THR A 118 3.82 4.56 -8.11
CA THR A 118 3.05 5.27 -7.08
C THR A 118 3.88 5.42 -5.81
N ALA A 119 3.50 6.38 -4.95
CA ALA A 119 4.18 6.59 -3.67
C ALA A 119 4.14 5.33 -2.79
N ILE A 120 2.98 4.68 -2.68
CA ILE A 120 2.84 3.45 -1.90
C ILE A 120 3.61 2.27 -2.49
N GLY A 121 3.58 2.08 -3.82
CA GLY A 121 4.32 0.97 -4.44
C GLY A 121 5.84 1.12 -4.29
N LYS A 122 6.35 2.37 -4.38
CA LYS A 122 7.76 2.69 -4.11
C LYS A 122 8.12 2.43 -2.65
N GLN A 123 7.32 2.91 -1.71
CA GLN A 123 7.58 2.74 -0.28
C GLN A 123 7.56 1.25 0.11
N MET A 124 6.50 0.52 -0.25
CA MET A 124 6.42 -0.90 0.09
C MET A 124 7.60 -1.70 -0.47
N TRP A 125 7.99 -1.43 -1.73
CA TRP A 125 9.14 -2.11 -2.31
C TRP A 125 10.45 -1.71 -1.60
N SER A 126 10.59 -0.46 -1.16
CA SER A 126 11.76 -0.03 -0.39
C SER A 126 11.85 -0.74 0.97
N GLU A 127 10.72 -0.97 1.65
CA GLU A 127 10.67 -1.72 2.91
C GLU A 127 11.01 -3.20 2.70
N VAL A 128 10.52 -3.82 1.63
CA VAL A 128 10.94 -5.19 1.22
C VAL A 128 12.44 -5.25 0.98
N VAL A 129 12.99 -4.29 0.21
CA VAL A 129 14.43 -4.27 -0.08
C VAL A 129 15.23 -4.00 1.19
N ALA A 130 14.74 -3.22 2.14
CA ALA A 130 15.42 -2.94 3.40
C ALA A 130 15.46 -4.15 4.35
N ASP A 131 14.61 -5.16 4.14
CA ASP A 131 14.59 -6.38 4.95
C ASP A 131 15.94 -7.13 4.87
N ALA A 132 16.50 -7.46 6.03
CA ALA A 132 17.82 -8.11 6.11
C ALA A 132 17.82 -9.52 5.49
N SER A 133 16.72 -10.26 5.61
CA SER A 133 16.57 -11.56 4.97
C SER A 133 16.48 -11.40 3.46
N TYR A 134 15.75 -10.40 2.96
CA TYR A 134 15.69 -10.10 1.54
C TYR A 134 17.06 -9.70 0.98
N GLN A 135 17.87 -8.93 1.71
CA GLN A 135 19.20 -8.52 1.28
C GLN A 135 20.18 -9.69 1.05
N ALA A 136 19.91 -10.87 1.62
CA ALA A 136 20.67 -12.09 1.32
C ALA A 136 20.45 -12.61 -0.11
N THR A 137 19.41 -12.12 -0.80
CA THR A 137 19.10 -12.48 -2.19
C THR A 137 20.09 -11.87 -3.17
N SER A 138 20.47 -12.62 -4.20
CA SER A 138 21.21 -12.08 -5.35
C SER A 138 20.50 -10.86 -5.96
N THR A 139 21.26 -9.79 -6.22
CA THR A 139 20.75 -8.58 -6.87
C THR A 139 20.16 -8.86 -8.26
N ALA A 140 20.65 -9.89 -8.95
CA ALA A 140 20.12 -10.34 -10.24
C ALA A 140 18.67 -10.83 -10.17
N ASN A 141 18.20 -11.28 -9.00
CA ASN A 141 16.81 -11.72 -8.82
C ASN A 141 15.86 -10.55 -8.52
N ARG A 142 16.36 -9.37 -8.15
CA ARG A 142 15.51 -8.26 -7.69
C ARG A 142 14.45 -7.83 -8.73
N PRO A 143 14.75 -7.72 -10.03
CA PRO A 143 13.74 -7.35 -11.03
C PRO A 143 12.56 -8.32 -11.07
N LYS A 144 12.82 -9.63 -11.25
CA LYS A 144 11.74 -10.64 -11.32
C LYS A 144 10.95 -10.81 -10.02
N LEU A 145 11.59 -10.60 -8.87
CA LEU A 145 10.89 -10.61 -7.57
C LEU A 145 10.04 -9.35 -7.39
N LYS A 146 10.50 -8.19 -7.89
CA LYS A 146 9.68 -6.97 -7.93
C LYS A 146 8.42 -7.18 -8.76
N ASP A 147 8.53 -7.88 -9.88
CA ASP A 147 7.37 -8.16 -10.72
C ASP A 147 6.34 -9.08 -10.03
N GLN A 148 6.78 -10.09 -9.29
CA GLN A 148 5.87 -10.87 -8.42
C GLN A 148 5.24 -10.02 -7.34
N PHE A 149 6.03 -9.19 -6.67
CA PHE A 149 5.55 -8.31 -5.61
C PHE A 149 4.45 -7.39 -6.14
N ILE A 150 4.69 -6.71 -7.27
CA ILE A 150 3.68 -5.84 -7.91
C ILE A 150 2.45 -6.66 -8.29
N CYS A 151 2.63 -7.83 -8.91
CA CYS A 151 1.52 -8.69 -9.27
C CYS A 151 0.66 -9.05 -8.05
N HIS A 152 1.28 -9.45 -6.93
CA HIS A 152 0.57 -9.81 -5.71
C HIS A 152 -0.20 -8.61 -5.13
N ALA A 153 0.41 -7.42 -5.16
CA ALA A 153 -0.18 -6.20 -4.63
C ALA A 153 -1.39 -5.71 -5.44
N VAL A 154 -1.39 -5.88 -6.76
CA VAL A 154 -2.47 -5.33 -7.62
C VAL A 154 -3.54 -6.36 -7.97
N ASN A 155 -3.32 -7.65 -7.73
CA ASN A 155 -4.25 -8.70 -8.11
C ASN A 155 -5.26 -8.98 -6.96
N PRO A 156 -6.58 -8.93 -7.23
CA PRO A 156 -7.62 -9.12 -6.20
C PRO A 156 -7.57 -10.50 -5.53
N THR A 157 -7.01 -11.51 -6.21
CA THR A 157 -6.91 -12.88 -5.68
C THR A 157 -5.71 -13.10 -4.74
N THR A 158 -4.77 -12.16 -4.70
CA THR A 158 -3.51 -12.28 -3.96
C THR A 158 -3.31 -11.19 -2.92
N ILE A 159 -3.82 -9.98 -3.14
CA ILE A 159 -3.61 -8.84 -2.23
C ILE A 159 -3.99 -9.16 -0.78
N TRP A 160 -5.04 -9.96 -0.57
CA TRP A 160 -5.54 -10.33 0.76
C TRP A 160 -4.95 -11.62 1.34
N LYS A 161 -4.02 -12.28 0.63
CA LYS A 161 -3.26 -13.38 1.21
C LYS A 161 -2.43 -12.87 2.40
N SER A 162 -2.16 -13.76 3.36
CA SER A 162 -1.35 -13.44 4.53
C SER A 162 0.11 -13.13 4.16
N SER A 163 0.64 -13.82 3.16
CA SER A 163 1.96 -13.57 2.59
C SER A 163 1.95 -13.56 1.07
N TRP A 164 2.89 -12.82 0.49
CA TRP A 164 3.20 -12.78 -0.94
C TRP A 164 4.54 -13.46 -1.17
N ASN A 165 4.50 -14.66 -1.72
CA ASN A 165 5.70 -15.45 -1.97
C ASN A 165 6.39 -14.95 -3.23
N LEU A 166 7.68 -14.65 -3.09
CA LEU A 166 8.57 -14.22 -4.16
C LEU A 166 9.63 -15.33 -4.39
N ASP A 167 9.60 -15.96 -5.56
CA ASP A 167 10.38 -17.15 -5.89
C ASP A 167 11.63 -16.79 -6.70
N THR A 168 12.81 -17.16 -6.20
CA THR A 168 14.09 -16.87 -6.87
C THR A 168 14.42 -17.83 -7.99
N ASN A 169 13.82 -19.02 -8.06
CA ASN A 169 14.10 -19.98 -9.14
C ASN A 169 13.20 -19.80 -10.37
N ARG A 170 12.21 -18.91 -10.32
CA ARG A 170 11.30 -18.66 -11.44
C ARG A 170 12.03 -18.03 -12.65
N PRO A 171 11.49 -18.17 -13.88
CA PRO A 171 12.01 -17.45 -15.04
C PRO A 171 11.86 -15.92 -14.89
N ASP A 172 12.77 -15.17 -15.50
CA ASP A 172 12.68 -13.71 -15.61
C ASP A 172 11.83 -13.36 -16.83
N VAL A 173 10.55 -13.11 -16.58
CA VAL A 173 9.54 -12.73 -17.58
C VAL A 173 8.95 -11.39 -17.23
N SER A 174 8.34 -10.72 -18.22
CA SER A 174 7.73 -9.41 -18.01
C SER A 174 6.69 -9.41 -16.88
N LEU A 175 6.46 -8.25 -16.27
CA LEU A 175 5.38 -8.05 -15.31
C LEU A 175 4.00 -8.47 -15.86
N LEU A 176 3.74 -8.22 -17.15
CA LEU A 176 2.49 -8.62 -17.79
C LEU A 176 2.36 -10.15 -17.87
N ASP A 177 3.43 -10.84 -18.24
CA ASP A 177 3.40 -12.30 -18.32
C ASP A 177 3.37 -12.94 -16.93
N THR A 178 4.00 -12.30 -15.94
CA THR A 178 3.85 -12.65 -14.51
C THR A 178 2.39 -12.56 -14.08
N TYR A 179 1.68 -11.50 -14.46
CA TYR A 179 0.26 -11.32 -14.14
C TYR A 179 -0.63 -12.35 -14.84
N LYS A 180 -0.39 -12.63 -16.13
CA LYS A 180 -1.11 -13.67 -16.88
C LYS A 180 -0.93 -15.05 -16.28
N ALA A 181 0.24 -15.33 -15.71
CA ALA A 181 0.53 -16.56 -14.99
C ALA A 181 0.14 -16.52 -13.50
N LEU A 182 -0.83 -15.68 -13.12
CA LEU A 182 -1.36 -15.59 -11.76
C LEU A 182 -0.27 -15.36 -10.69
N CYS A 183 0.68 -14.48 -11.02
CA CYS A 183 1.85 -14.12 -10.21
C CYS A 183 2.89 -15.24 -10.03
N ASN A 184 2.69 -16.40 -10.63
CA ASN A 184 3.62 -17.53 -10.56
C ASN A 184 3.82 -18.18 -11.95
N PRO A 185 4.61 -17.57 -12.84
CA PRO A 185 5.02 -18.18 -14.10
C PRO A 185 5.78 -19.47 -13.80
N ASP A 186 5.28 -20.55 -14.38
CA ASP A 186 5.84 -21.89 -14.21
C ASP A 186 7.30 -21.96 -14.71
N TYR A 187 7.99 -22.94 -14.15
CA TYR A 187 9.37 -23.33 -14.47
C TYR A 187 9.49 -24.00 -15.84
#